data_AF-A0A958JYE7-F1
#
_entry.id   AF-A0A958JYE7-F1
#
_cell.length_a   1.000
_cell.length_b   1.000
_cell.length_c   1.000
_cell.angle_alpha   90.00
_cell.angle_beta   90.00
_cell.angle_gamma   90.00
#
_symmetry.space_group_name_H-M   'P 1'
#
loop_
_entity.id
_entity.type
_entity.pdbx_description
1 polymer ?
#
loop_
_entity_poly.entity_id
_entity_poly.type
_entity_poly.pdbx_seq_one_letter_code
_entity_poly.pdbx_strand_id
1 'polypeptide(L)'
;MKLNESSPIGQSQHSLSRTGVVALFFVGFAYFAFLALNRFIAADEGFYLLAAREVMSGRDLYLDFFYPQMPLLPIVGGMYFAVFGHTWIAARLACAILTIAIGALVYFRVRRESSHSCGLIASTLFFTSYFSLCWFTTYQTYALSTLFLFTAYYLIERSHTYTYSESSYSSLSLMIGLSLGLAISTRLFFAGTTPLVAALVIRRFGARPA
;
A
#
# COMPACT_ATOMS: atom_id res chain seq x y z
N MET A 1 -50.54 15.04 -4.18
CA MET A 1 -49.65 14.76 -5.32
C MET A 1 -48.35 15.50 -5.09
N LYS A 2 -47.39 14.88 -4.38
CA LYS A 2 -46.06 15.47 -4.12
C LYS A 2 -45.10 14.89 -5.16
N LEU A 3 -44.55 15.76 -6.01
CA LEU A 3 -43.58 15.41 -7.03
C LEU A 3 -42.25 15.02 -6.37
N ASN A 4 -41.73 13.88 -6.83
CA ASN A 4 -40.48 13.27 -6.43
C ASN A 4 -39.36 13.86 -7.30
N GLU A 5 -38.63 14.85 -6.80
CA GLU A 5 -37.41 15.34 -7.45
C GLU A 5 -36.20 14.54 -6.97
N SER A 6 -35.99 13.37 -7.57
CA SER A 6 -34.71 12.67 -7.50
C SER A 6 -33.73 13.34 -8.48
N SER A 7 -32.92 14.27 -7.97
CA SER A 7 -31.84 14.93 -8.72
C SER A 7 -30.81 13.91 -9.28
N PRO A 8 -30.41 13.99 -10.56
CA PRO A 8 -29.46 13.07 -11.21
C PRO A 8 -27.98 13.35 -10.89
N ILE A 9 -27.68 14.33 -10.04
CA ILE A 9 -26.31 14.85 -9.83
C ILE A 9 -25.39 13.84 -9.13
N GLY A 10 -25.92 12.87 -8.39
CA GLY A 10 -25.13 11.88 -7.64
C GLY A 10 -24.48 10.77 -8.48
N GLN A 11 -25.02 10.43 -9.66
CA GLN A 11 -24.51 9.30 -10.46
C GLN A 11 -23.31 9.67 -11.35
N SER A 12 -23.26 10.92 -11.84
CA SER A 12 -22.18 11.44 -12.69
C SER A 12 -20.84 11.54 -11.96
N GLN A 13 -20.84 11.95 -10.68
CA GLN A 13 -19.61 12.08 -9.90
C GLN A 13 -18.98 10.71 -9.57
N HIS A 14 -19.79 9.68 -9.41
CA HIS A 14 -19.30 8.32 -9.13
C HIS A 14 -18.64 7.68 -10.34
N SER A 15 -19.16 7.86 -11.56
CA SER A 15 -18.59 7.28 -12.79
C SER A 15 -17.27 7.94 -13.19
N LEU A 16 -17.19 9.28 -13.16
CA LEU A 16 -15.93 10.01 -13.40
C LEU A 16 -14.82 9.57 -12.44
N SER A 17 -15.18 9.29 -11.19
CA SER A 17 -14.22 8.89 -10.16
C SER A 17 -13.61 7.51 -10.39
N ARG A 18 -14.40 6.58 -10.97
CA ARG A 18 -13.95 5.22 -11.27
C ARG A 18 -13.06 5.21 -12.50
N THR A 19 -13.45 5.91 -13.56
CA THR A 19 -12.65 6.03 -14.78
C THR A 19 -11.30 6.68 -14.52
N GLY A 20 -11.25 7.73 -13.70
CA GLY A 20 -9.99 8.38 -13.32
C GLY A 20 -9.02 7.46 -12.57
N VAL A 21 -9.50 6.63 -11.64
CA VAL A 21 -8.67 5.66 -10.92
C VAL A 21 -8.17 4.55 -11.82
N VAL A 22 -9.04 4.05 -12.70
CA VAL A 22 -8.69 3.01 -13.68
C VAL A 22 -7.61 3.53 -14.64
N ALA A 23 -7.79 4.74 -15.16
CA ALA A 23 -6.78 5.39 -15.99
C ALA A 23 -5.47 5.59 -15.23
N LEU A 24 -5.53 6.07 -13.99
CA LEU A 24 -4.37 6.24 -13.12
C LEU A 24 -3.64 4.90 -12.88
N PHE A 25 -4.40 3.82 -12.71
CA PHE A 25 -3.85 2.48 -12.55
C PHE A 25 -3.11 2.02 -13.81
N PHE A 26 -3.76 2.07 -14.98
CA PHE A 26 -3.15 1.58 -16.23
C PHE A 26 -1.99 2.45 -16.71
N VAL A 27 -2.13 3.78 -16.65
CA VAL A 27 -1.04 4.71 -17.04
C VAL A 27 0.11 4.60 -16.05
N GLY A 28 -0.17 4.57 -14.75
CA GLY A 28 0.84 4.36 -13.71
C GLY A 28 1.54 3.01 -13.86
N PHE A 29 0.80 1.95 -14.19
CA PHE A 29 1.36 0.62 -14.46
C PHE A 29 2.28 0.63 -15.68
N ALA A 30 1.83 1.16 -16.80
CA ALA A 30 2.66 1.27 -18.00
C ALA A 30 3.94 2.06 -17.71
N TYR A 31 3.85 3.16 -16.96
CA TYR A 31 4.98 3.99 -16.58
C TYR A 31 5.98 3.24 -15.68
N PHE A 32 5.52 2.63 -14.58
CA PHE A 32 6.41 1.91 -13.68
C PHE A 32 6.91 0.58 -14.25
N ALA A 33 6.14 -0.10 -15.09
CA ALA A 33 6.60 -1.27 -15.83
C ALA A 33 7.70 -0.88 -16.82
N PHE A 34 7.53 0.21 -17.57
CA PHE A 34 8.57 0.73 -18.45
C PHE A 34 9.86 1.03 -17.66
N LEU A 35 9.76 1.70 -16.52
CA LEU A 35 10.92 1.97 -15.66
C LEU A 35 11.55 0.70 -15.11
N ALA A 36 10.74 -0.25 -14.61
CA ALA A 36 11.20 -1.53 -14.08
C ALA A 36 12.00 -2.34 -15.12
N LEU A 37 11.61 -2.27 -16.39
CA LEU A 37 12.27 -2.98 -17.48
C LEU A 37 13.55 -2.29 -17.97
N ASN A 38 13.63 -0.96 -17.89
CA ASN A 38 14.75 -0.18 -18.47
C ASN A 38 15.77 0.30 -17.43
N ARG A 39 15.55 0.06 -16.13
CA ARG A 39 16.48 0.49 -15.08
C ARG A 39 17.61 -0.50 -14.82
N PHE A 40 18.74 0.03 -14.37
CA PHE A 40 19.83 -0.76 -13.81
C PHE A 40 19.43 -1.50 -12.54
N ILE A 41 20.14 -2.59 -12.28
CA ILE A 41 20.00 -3.42 -11.07
C ILE A 41 20.57 -2.67 -9.87
N ALA A 42 19.76 -2.51 -8.81
CA ALA A 42 20.26 -2.00 -7.55
C ALA A 42 21.13 -3.06 -6.86
N ALA A 43 22.14 -2.60 -6.12
CA ALA A 43 23.17 -3.45 -5.53
C ALA A 43 22.63 -4.56 -4.60
N ASP A 44 21.52 -4.30 -3.92
CA ASP A 44 20.92 -5.18 -2.92
C ASP A 44 19.65 -5.90 -3.41
N GLU A 45 19.12 -5.62 -4.60
CA GLU A 45 17.95 -6.32 -5.14
C GLU A 45 18.20 -7.85 -5.24
N GLY A 46 19.41 -8.24 -5.66
CA GLY A 46 19.78 -9.65 -5.80
C GLY A 46 19.78 -10.39 -4.46
N PHE A 47 20.13 -9.70 -3.38
CA PHE A 47 20.10 -10.25 -2.03
C PHE A 47 18.66 -10.58 -1.58
N TYR A 48 17.71 -9.66 -1.79
CA TYR A 48 16.30 -9.91 -1.47
C TYR A 48 15.67 -10.98 -2.36
N LEU A 49 16.01 -11.00 -3.64
CA LEU A 49 15.55 -12.03 -4.56
C LEU A 49 16.03 -13.42 -4.15
N LEU A 50 17.32 -13.55 -3.84
CA LEU A 50 17.87 -14.82 -3.39
C LEU A 50 17.19 -15.28 -2.09
N ALA A 51 17.00 -14.39 -1.12
CA ALA A 51 16.28 -14.72 0.11
C ALA A 51 14.86 -15.26 -0.15
N ALA A 52 14.12 -14.64 -1.07
CA ALA A 52 12.79 -15.11 -1.46
C ALA A 52 12.82 -16.47 -2.15
N ARG A 53 13.85 -16.74 -2.97
CA ARG A 53 14.07 -18.05 -3.62
C ARG A 53 14.38 -19.14 -2.60
N GLU A 54 15.22 -18.86 -1.62
CA GLU A 54 15.57 -19.83 -0.58
C GLU A 54 14.33 -20.20 0.26
N VAL A 55 13.53 -19.21 0.66
CA VAL A 55 12.24 -19.46 1.35
C VAL A 55 11.28 -20.27 0.47
N MET A 56 11.17 -19.94 -0.81
CA MET A 56 10.36 -20.72 -1.77
C MET A 56 10.86 -22.16 -1.93
N SER A 57 12.17 -22.39 -1.76
CA SER A 57 12.80 -23.71 -1.83
C SER A 57 12.64 -24.51 -0.53
N GLY A 58 11.91 -23.99 0.46
CA GLY A 58 11.64 -24.65 1.73
C GLY A 58 12.72 -24.44 2.80
N ARG A 59 13.64 -23.49 2.61
CA ARG A 59 14.60 -23.12 3.67
C ARG A 59 13.97 -22.19 4.68
N ASP A 60 14.30 -22.40 5.96
CA ASP A 60 13.82 -21.60 7.07
C ASP A 60 14.63 -20.31 7.20
N LEU A 61 13.93 -19.18 7.17
CA LEU A 61 14.53 -17.86 7.30
C LEU A 61 15.25 -17.70 8.65
N TYR A 62 16.43 -17.08 8.65
CA TYR A 62 17.32 -16.89 9.81
C TYR A 62 18.00 -18.16 10.35
N LEU A 63 17.41 -19.34 10.14
CA LEU A 63 18.00 -20.61 10.56
C LEU A 63 18.96 -21.15 9.52
N ASP A 64 18.55 -21.18 8.25
CA ASP A 64 19.32 -21.80 7.17
C ASP A 64 20.20 -20.82 6.41
N PHE A 65 19.90 -19.53 6.45
CA PHE A 65 20.70 -18.49 5.79
C PHE A 65 20.58 -17.13 6.49
N PHE A 66 21.63 -16.33 6.32
CA PHE A 66 21.71 -15.00 6.91
C PHE A 66 20.78 -14.01 6.19
N TYR A 67 19.89 -13.38 6.95
CA TYR A 67 19.01 -12.33 6.47
C TYR A 67 18.88 -11.22 7.53
N PRO A 68 19.37 -9.99 7.31
CA PRO A 68 19.39 -8.94 8.34
C PRO A 68 18.08 -8.14 8.44
N GLN A 69 17.13 -8.35 7.51
CA GLN A 69 15.89 -7.58 7.43
C GLN A 69 14.72 -8.33 8.05
N MET A 70 13.57 -7.66 8.17
CA MET A 70 12.35 -8.27 8.71
C MET A 70 11.72 -9.26 7.72
N PRO A 71 11.01 -10.30 8.21
CA PRO A 71 10.84 -11.55 7.46
C PRO A 71 9.79 -11.49 6.35
N LEU A 72 8.91 -10.49 6.34
CA LEU A 72 7.71 -10.53 5.50
C LEU A 72 8.03 -10.48 4.00
N LEU A 73 9.04 -9.71 3.59
CA LEU A 73 9.38 -9.55 2.18
C LEU A 73 9.73 -10.88 1.48
N PRO A 74 10.69 -11.70 1.98
CA PRO A 74 11.03 -12.96 1.32
C PRO A 74 9.88 -13.98 1.38
N ILE A 75 9.04 -13.96 2.42
CA ILE A 75 7.86 -14.82 2.53
C ILE A 75 6.82 -14.48 1.45
N VAL A 76 6.41 -13.20 1.38
CA VAL A 76 5.45 -12.72 0.36
C VAL A 76 6.03 -12.87 -1.04
N GLY A 77 7.32 -12.60 -1.20
CA GLY A 77 8.05 -12.79 -2.45
C GLY A 77 8.07 -14.24 -2.91
N GLY A 78 8.35 -15.18 -2.01
CA GLY A 78 8.35 -16.62 -2.31
C GLY A 78 6.98 -17.09 -2.80
N MET A 79 5.89 -16.66 -2.13
CA MET A 79 4.52 -16.94 -2.58
C MET A 79 4.23 -16.36 -3.97
N TYR A 80 4.67 -15.12 -4.22
CA TYR A 80 4.51 -14.48 -5.52
C TYR A 80 5.29 -15.20 -6.62
N PHE A 81 6.54 -15.58 -6.36
CA PHE A 81 7.40 -16.28 -7.33
C PHE A 81 6.95 -17.71 -7.61
N ALA A 82 6.26 -18.37 -6.67
CA ALA A 82 5.64 -19.66 -6.91
C ALA A 82 4.57 -19.60 -8.03
N VAL A 83 3.93 -18.44 -8.22
CA VAL A 83 2.87 -18.23 -9.23
C VAL A 83 3.43 -17.62 -10.52
N PHE A 84 4.24 -16.57 -10.42
CA PHE A 84 4.68 -15.78 -11.57
C PHE A 84 6.11 -16.10 -12.05
N GLY A 85 6.80 -17.01 -11.35
CA GLY A 85 8.18 -17.39 -11.62
C GLY A 85 9.20 -16.48 -10.93
N HIS A 86 10.36 -17.05 -10.62
CA HIS A 86 11.46 -16.36 -9.95
C HIS A 86 12.34 -15.61 -10.96
N THR A 87 11.95 -14.38 -11.31
CA THR A 87 12.73 -13.50 -12.20
C THR A 87 12.79 -12.07 -11.67
N TRP A 88 13.83 -11.33 -12.07
CA TRP A 88 13.98 -9.89 -11.78
C TRP A 88 12.79 -9.07 -12.26
N ILE A 89 12.30 -9.40 -13.47
CA ILE A 89 11.19 -8.68 -14.09
C ILE A 89 9.90 -8.90 -13.29
N ALA A 90 9.58 -10.16 -12.94
CA ALA A 90 8.39 -10.47 -12.15
C ALA A 90 8.42 -9.73 -10.80
N ALA A 91 9.57 -9.71 -10.12
CA ALA A 91 9.74 -9.02 -8.85
C ALA A 91 9.51 -7.51 -8.95
N ARG A 92 10.07 -6.86 -9.98
CA ARG A 92 9.89 -5.43 -10.19
C ARG A 92 8.47 -5.08 -10.63
N LEU A 93 7.82 -5.94 -11.41
CA LEU A 93 6.40 -5.77 -11.76
C LEU A 93 5.51 -5.88 -10.51
N ALA A 94 5.82 -6.77 -9.56
CA ALA A 94 5.15 -6.80 -8.27
C ALA A 94 5.29 -5.47 -7.54
N CYS A 95 6.51 -4.92 -7.48
CA CYS A 95 6.76 -3.60 -6.88
C CYS A 95 6.04 -2.46 -7.60
N ALA A 96 5.95 -2.50 -8.93
CA ALA A 96 5.16 -1.54 -9.71
C ALA A 96 3.67 -1.57 -9.31
N ILE A 97 3.08 -2.77 -9.19
CA ILE A 97 1.69 -2.95 -8.73
C ILE A 97 1.49 -2.35 -7.33
N LEU A 98 2.40 -2.65 -6.39
CA LEU A 98 2.36 -2.09 -5.03
C LEU A 98 2.47 -0.56 -5.05
N THR A 99 3.33 0.00 -5.88
CA THR A 99 3.52 1.46 -6.03
C THR A 99 2.25 2.15 -6.49
N ILE A 100 1.56 1.55 -7.47
CA ILE A 100 0.31 2.08 -8.00
C ILE A 100 -0.79 1.98 -6.96
N ALA A 101 -0.84 0.90 -6.18
CA ALA A 101 -1.76 0.77 -5.06
C ALA A 101 -1.55 1.89 -4.02
N ILE A 102 -0.30 2.23 -3.70
CA ILE A 102 0.03 3.39 -2.84
C ILE A 102 -0.48 4.68 -3.47
N GLY A 103 -0.19 4.91 -4.76
CA GLY A 103 -0.65 6.11 -5.48
C GLY A 103 -2.18 6.22 -5.53
N ALA A 104 -2.89 5.10 -5.63
CA ALA A 104 -4.35 5.06 -5.53
C ALA A 104 -4.84 5.43 -4.12
N LEU A 105 -4.18 4.94 -3.07
CA LEU A 105 -4.50 5.36 -1.69
C LEU A 105 -4.27 6.86 -1.49
N VAL A 106 -3.19 7.43 -2.03
CA VAL A 106 -2.92 8.88 -2.01
C VAL A 106 -4.05 9.63 -2.72
N TYR A 107 -4.46 9.16 -3.89
CA TYR A 107 -5.59 9.73 -4.63
C TYR A 107 -6.86 9.74 -3.78
N PHE A 108 -7.22 8.58 -3.19
CA PHE A 108 -8.42 8.44 -2.36
C PHE A 108 -8.37 9.31 -1.10
N ARG A 109 -7.18 9.51 -0.52
CA ARG A 109 -6.99 10.35 0.65
C ARG A 109 -7.19 11.83 0.33
N VAL A 110 -6.61 12.32 -0.75
CA VAL A 110 -6.66 13.75 -1.11
C VAL A 110 -8.00 14.14 -1.71
N ARG A 111 -8.58 13.30 -2.58
CA ARG A 111 -9.88 13.60 -3.21
C ARG A 111 -11.02 13.74 -2.20
N ARG A 112 -10.85 13.16 -1.00
CA ARG A 112 -11.87 13.15 0.03
C ARG A 112 -11.95 14.49 0.77
N GLU A 113 -10.83 15.20 0.91
CA GLU A 113 -10.81 16.52 1.56
C GLU A 113 -10.93 17.67 0.57
N SER A 114 -10.62 17.43 -0.70
CA SER A 114 -10.61 18.48 -1.73
C SER A 114 -11.42 18.03 -2.94
N SER A 115 -10.77 17.77 -4.08
CA SER A 115 -11.40 17.46 -5.35
C SER A 115 -10.71 16.31 -6.08
N HIS A 116 -11.37 15.79 -7.13
CA HIS A 116 -10.80 14.76 -8.01
C HIS A 116 -9.49 15.22 -8.66
N SER A 117 -9.45 16.48 -9.13
CA SER A 117 -8.25 17.05 -9.76
C SER A 117 -7.09 17.13 -8.77
N CYS A 118 -7.34 17.57 -7.54
CA CYS A 118 -6.30 17.60 -6.50
C CYS A 118 -5.80 16.19 -6.16
N GLY A 119 -6.68 15.19 -6.13
CA GLY A 119 -6.29 13.79 -5.97
C GLY A 119 -5.38 13.30 -7.10
N LEU A 120 -5.73 13.59 -8.37
CA LEU A 120 -4.91 13.22 -9.53
C LEU A 120 -3.54 13.91 -9.50
N ILE A 121 -3.51 15.19 -9.14
CA ILE A 121 -2.26 15.96 -9.01
C ILE A 121 -1.38 15.32 -7.91
N ALA A 122 -1.95 15.03 -6.74
CA ALA A 122 -1.19 14.43 -5.63
C ALA A 122 -0.59 13.07 -6.01
N SER A 123 -1.37 12.19 -6.66
CA SER A 123 -0.86 10.90 -7.12
C SER A 123 0.15 11.02 -8.27
N THR A 124 -0.03 11.99 -9.16
CA THR A 124 0.95 12.27 -10.22
C THR A 124 2.27 12.75 -9.60
N LEU A 125 2.21 13.69 -8.66
CA LEU A 125 3.39 14.17 -7.92
C LEU A 125 4.09 13.03 -7.18
N PHE A 126 3.32 12.12 -6.57
CA PHE A 126 3.85 10.91 -5.95
C PHE A 126 4.57 10.04 -6.99
N PHE A 127 3.93 9.73 -8.13
CA PHE A 127 4.53 8.91 -9.18
C PHE A 127 5.79 9.50 -9.80
N THR A 128 5.85 10.83 -9.95
CA THR A 128 7.01 11.53 -10.51
C THR A 128 8.05 11.89 -9.45
N SER A 129 7.81 11.60 -8.17
CA SER A 129 8.76 11.91 -7.11
C SER A 129 10.02 11.06 -7.26
N TYR A 130 11.19 11.68 -7.07
CA TYR A 130 12.48 11.00 -7.15
C TYR A 130 12.52 9.72 -6.30
N PHE A 131 11.96 9.77 -5.09
CA PHE A 131 11.90 8.61 -4.20
C PHE A 131 11.10 7.45 -4.79
N SER A 132 9.94 7.70 -5.39
CA SER A 132 9.11 6.64 -5.97
C SER A 132 9.79 6.00 -7.17
N LEU A 133 10.40 6.81 -8.03
CA LEU A 133 11.11 6.33 -9.21
C LEU A 133 12.30 5.44 -8.84
N CYS A 134 13.12 5.90 -7.88
CA CYS A 134 14.35 5.20 -7.52
C CYS A 134 14.12 3.95 -6.68
N TRP A 135 13.16 3.98 -5.74
CA TRP A 135 13.07 2.98 -4.67
C TRP A 135 11.80 2.13 -4.65
N PHE A 136 10.73 2.53 -5.35
CA PHE A 136 9.51 1.72 -5.39
C PHE A 136 9.40 0.83 -6.63
N THR A 137 10.31 0.99 -7.61
CA THR A 137 10.42 0.07 -8.76
C THR A 137 11.45 -1.05 -8.55
N THR A 138 12.18 -1.04 -7.44
CA THR A 138 13.14 -2.07 -7.05
C THR A 138 12.52 -3.10 -6.13
N TYR A 139 12.97 -4.35 -6.24
CA TYR A 139 12.58 -5.40 -5.30
C TYR A 139 13.33 -5.24 -3.97
N GLN A 140 12.78 -4.40 -3.11
CA GLN A 140 13.28 -4.06 -1.77
C GLN A 140 12.11 -3.89 -0.80
N THR A 141 12.41 -3.67 0.48
CA THR A 141 11.40 -3.54 1.54
C THR A 141 10.52 -2.29 1.41
N TYR A 142 10.86 -1.34 0.53
CA TYR A 142 10.22 -0.03 0.44
C TYR A 142 8.74 -0.08 0.02
N ALA A 143 8.41 -0.65 -1.14
CA ALA A 143 7.06 -0.59 -1.68
C ALA A 143 6.05 -1.35 -0.79
N LEU A 144 6.40 -2.57 -0.37
CA LEU A 144 5.53 -3.40 0.45
C LEU A 144 5.26 -2.80 1.84
N SER A 145 6.31 -2.34 2.52
CA SER A 145 6.17 -1.73 3.85
C SER A 145 5.39 -0.41 3.80
N THR A 146 5.63 0.40 2.77
CA THR A 146 4.91 1.67 2.57
C THR A 146 3.42 1.43 2.30
N LEU A 147 3.07 0.42 1.49
CA LEU A 147 1.67 0.08 1.24
C LEU A 147 0.93 -0.25 2.53
N PHE A 148 1.51 -1.11 3.38
CA PHE A 148 0.90 -1.49 4.65
C PHE A 148 0.79 -0.32 5.62
N LEU A 149 1.84 0.50 5.75
CA LEU A 149 1.83 1.69 6.59
C LEU A 149 0.77 2.70 6.13
N PHE A 150 0.72 2.96 4.82
CA PHE A 150 -0.22 3.94 4.26
C PHE A 150 -1.67 3.42 4.31
N THR A 151 -1.87 2.09 4.26
CA THR A 151 -3.17 1.46 4.52
C THR A 151 -3.60 1.68 5.97
N ALA A 152 -2.71 1.48 6.95
CA ALA A 152 -3.01 1.78 8.35
C ALA A 152 -3.39 3.26 8.55
N TYR A 153 -2.62 4.18 7.97
CA TYR A 153 -2.92 5.60 7.97
C TYR A 153 -4.29 5.91 7.34
N TYR A 154 -4.56 5.38 6.14
CA TYR A 154 -5.82 5.59 5.43
C TYR A 154 -7.04 5.10 6.22
N LEU A 155 -6.93 3.95 6.92
CA LEU A 155 -7.99 3.40 7.76
C LEU A 155 -8.24 4.25 9.01
N ILE A 156 -7.19 4.76 9.65
CA ILE A 156 -7.31 5.70 10.79
C ILE A 156 -8.08 6.95 10.34
N GLU A 157 -7.67 7.53 9.21
CA GLU A 157 -8.33 8.71 8.64
C GLU A 157 -9.78 8.43 8.24
N ARG A 158 -10.09 7.23 7.75
CA ARG A 158 -11.47 6.81 7.46
C ARG A 158 -12.33 6.68 8.72
N SER A 159 -11.76 6.24 9.83
CA SER A 159 -12.46 6.18 11.11
C SER A 159 -12.89 7.56 11.61
N HIS A 160 -12.20 8.64 11.21
CA HIS A 160 -12.52 10.01 11.62
C HIS A 160 -13.85 10.54 11.07
N THR A 161 -14.25 10.12 9.86
CA THR A 161 -15.38 10.76 9.15
C THR A 161 -16.65 9.94 9.19
N TYR A 162 -16.57 8.63 9.40
CA TYR A 162 -17.74 7.76 9.43
C TYR A 162 -18.04 7.29 10.84
N THR A 163 -19.29 7.43 11.27
CA THR A 163 -19.79 6.78 12.47
C THR A 163 -20.02 5.31 12.15
N TYR A 164 -19.24 4.44 12.79
CA TYR A 164 -19.37 2.99 12.66
C TYR A 164 -20.21 2.42 13.81
N SER A 165 -20.71 1.20 13.63
CA SER A 165 -21.26 0.40 14.74
C SER A 165 -20.12 -0.15 15.61
N GLU A 166 -20.38 -0.41 16.90
CA GLU A 166 -19.42 -0.99 17.87
C GLU A 166 -18.63 -2.19 17.31
N SER A 167 -19.31 -3.15 16.67
CA SER A 167 -18.68 -4.33 16.05
C SER A 167 -17.73 -3.95 14.89
N SER A 168 -18.07 -2.92 14.13
CA SER A 168 -17.24 -2.41 13.04
C SER A 168 -16.00 -1.63 13.54
N TYR A 169 -16.02 -1.10 14.76
CA TYR A 169 -14.87 -0.42 15.35
C TYR A 169 -13.78 -1.40 15.80
N SER A 170 -14.18 -2.52 16.40
CA SER A 170 -13.23 -3.57 16.82
C SER A 170 -12.50 -4.16 15.61
N SER A 171 -13.23 -4.50 14.54
CA SER A 171 -12.64 -4.99 13.30
C SER A 171 -11.74 -3.95 12.62
N LEU A 172 -12.13 -2.68 12.59
CA LEU A 172 -11.29 -1.61 12.03
C LEU A 172 -9.99 -1.42 12.81
N SER A 173 -10.05 -1.46 14.15
CA SER A 173 -8.86 -1.36 15.02
C SER A 173 -7.90 -2.53 14.78
N LEU A 174 -8.44 -3.73 14.63
CA LEU A 174 -7.66 -4.92 14.26
C LEU A 174 -7.01 -4.75 12.89
N MET A 175 -7.74 -4.27 11.88
CA MET A 175 -7.19 -4.04 10.53
C MET A 175 -6.07 -2.99 10.54
N ILE A 176 -6.20 -1.93 11.33
CA ILE A 176 -5.15 -0.91 11.51
C ILE A 176 -3.91 -1.55 12.14
N GLY A 177 -4.09 -2.29 13.24
CA GLY A 177 -3.01 -2.97 13.95
C GLY A 177 -2.31 -4.02 13.09
N LEU A 178 -3.07 -4.82 12.34
CA LEU A 178 -2.54 -5.81 11.41
C LEU A 178 -1.74 -5.15 10.28
N SER A 179 -2.28 -4.09 9.68
CA SER A 179 -1.57 -3.35 8.63
C SER A 179 -0.26 -2.76 9.15
N LEU A 180 -0.28 -2.16 10.34
CA LEU A 180 0.95 -1.66 10.98
C LEU A 180 1.94 -2.81 11.28
N GLY A 181 1.45 -3.92 11.81
CA GLY A 181 2.24 -5.11 12.08
C GLY A 181 2.94 -5.63 10.83
N LEU A 182 2.22 -5.76 9.70
CA LEU A 182 2.79 -6.16 8.42
C LEU A 182 3.83 -5.16 7.87
N ALA A 183 3.61 -3.86 8.08
CA ALA A 183 4.60 -2.83 7.74
C ALA A 183 5.91 -3.04 8.54
N ILE A 184 5.79 -3.25 9.86
CA ILE A 184 6.93 -3.51 10.75
C ILE A 184 7.64 -4.82 10.38
N SER A 185 6.88 -5.89 10.13
CA SER A 185 7.40 -7.18 9.68
C SER A 185 8.05 -7.13 8.30
N THR A 186 7.88 -6.05 7.54
CA THR A 186 8.64 -5.79 6.32
C THR A 186 9.86 -4.91 6.59
N ARG A 187 9.73 -3.91 7.47
CA ARG A 187 10.79 -2.94 7.76
C ARG A 187 10.69 -2.44 9.20
N LEU A 188 11.65 -2.87 10.03
CA LEU A 188 11.66 -2.62 11.48
C LEU A 188 11.60 -1.13 11.85
N PHE A 189 12.12 -0.25 10.99
CA PHE A 189 12.10 1.20 11.17
C PHE A 189 10.70 1.74 11.54
N PHE A 190 9.63 1.14 11.01
CA PHE A 190 8.27 1.59 11.30
C PHE A 190 7.77 1.23 12.71
N ALA A 191 8.50 0.40 13.47
CA ALA A 191 8.17 0.14 14.88
C ALA A 191 8.17 1.43 15.71
N GLY A 192 8.99 2.42 15.33
CA GLY A 192 8.98 3.75 15.96
C GLY A 192 7.67 4.52 15.80
N THR A 193 6.83 4.17 14.81
CA THR A 193 5.51 4.80 14.61
C THR A 193 4.41 4.20 15.51
N THR A 194 4.68 3.06 16.14
CA THR A 194 3.70 2.32 16.96
C THR A 194 3.09 3.15 18.09
N PRO A 195 3.86 3.91 18.89
CA PRO A 195 3.29 4.71 19.98
C PRO A 195 2.31 5.76 19.47
N LEU A 196 2.62 6.39 18.33
CA LEU A 196 1.74 7.38 17.70
C LEU A 196 0.45 6.74 17.21
N VAL A 197 0.53 5.61 16.50
CA VAL A 197 -0.65 4.89 16.02
C VAL A 197 -1.50 4.40 17.19
N ALA A 198 -0.89 3.82 18.23
CA ALA A 198 -1.60 3.39 19.43
C ALA A 198 -2.30 4.56 20.14
N ALA A 199 -1.63 5.70 20.29
CA ALA A 199 -2.23 6.90 20.88
C ALA A 199 -3.42 7.41 20.05
N LEU A 200 -3.32 7.39 18.72
CA LEU A 200 -4.42 7.77 17.82
C LEU A 200 -5.59 6.79 17.94
N VAL A 201 -5.32 5.48 17.95
CA VAL A 201 -6.35 4.43 18.12
C VAL A 201 -7.03 4.57 19.48
N ILE A 202 -6.28 4.67 20.59
CA ILE A 202 -6.84 4.81 21.95
C ILE A 202 -7.66 6.09 22.09
N ARG A 203 -7.17 7.24 21.62
CA ARG A 203 -7.93 8.50 21.67
C ARG A 203 -9.25 8.42 20.92
N ARG A 204 -9.34 7.56 19.90
CA ARG A 204 -10.52 7.47 19.02
C ARG A 204 -11.50 6.39 19.46
N PHE A 205 -11.01 5.25 19.91
CA PHE A 205 -11.83 4.10 20.29
C PHE A 205 -12.00 3.97 21.82
N GLY A 206 -11.09 4.50 22.62
CA GLY A 206 -11.14 4.39 24.10
C GLY A 206 -11.98 5.46 24.80
N ALA A 207 -12.45 6.50 24.10
CA ALA A 207 -13.20 7.60 24.69
C ALA A 207 -14.74 7.40 24.68
N ARG A 208 -15.25 6.21 24.30
CA ARG A 208 -16.70 5.93 24.31
C ARG A 208 -17.03 5.00 25.48
N PRO A 209 -17.80 5.44 26.49
CA PRO A 209 -18.32 4.54 27.51
C PRO A 209 -19.27 3.53 26.85
N ALA A 210 -19.16 2.27 27.29
CA ALA A 210 -20.04 1.16 26.91
C ALA A 210 -21.50 1.42 27.29
#